data_AF-A0A7J7S343-F1
#
_entry.id   AF-A0A7J7S343-F1
#
_cell.length_a   1.000
_cell.length_b   1.000
_cell.length_c   1.000
_cell.angle_alpha   90.00
_cell.angle_beta   90.00
_cell.angle_gamma   90.00
#
_symmetry.space_group_name_H-M   'P 1'
#
loop_
_entity.id
_entity.type
_entity.pdbx_description
1 polymer ?
#
loop_
_entity_poly.entity_id
_entity_poly.type
_entity_poly.pdbx_seq_one_letter_code
_entity_poly.pdbx_strand_id
1 'polypeptide(L)'
;MIHPLHNMTLKGVIWYQGEANIDFNRDLYNCTFPALIEDWRQTFHLGSQGQTERLFPFGFVQLSAVLSDEDSDDRFPQIRWHQTADVGYVPNRRMPNTFMAVAMDLGDRTSPFGSIHPRDKQTVAYRLHLGARAVAYGEKTLTFQGPLPEKIELLADKGLLSLTYSQQIEVQRQDHEIFEISCCGDHQCKWLPAPMNTSSTQTLALSISSCPGAVAALRYAWATWPCEYKRCPLYHPKSSLPAPPFIAFYCKPDAWTSQQGCDDLVQ
;
A
#
# COMPACT_ATOMS: atom_id res chain seq x y z
N MET A 1 19.45 -10.37 16.12
CA MET A 1 20.28 -9.56 15.20
C MET A 1 20.61 -8.19 15.80
N ILE A 2 19.62 -7.39 16.21
CA ILE A 2 19.87 -6.00 16.63
C ILE A 2 20.22 -5.78 18.11
N HIS A 3 20.02 -6.78 18.98
CA HIS A 3 20.22 -6.65 20.42
C HIS A 3 21.60 -6.08 20.82
N PRO A 4 22.74 -6.44 20.20
CA PRO A 4 24.04 -5.86 20.56
C PRO A 4 24.14 -4.33 20.33
N LEU A 5 23.24 -3.75 19.54
CA LEU A 5 23.26 -2.33 19.16
C LEU A 5 22.33 -1.45 20.00
N HIS A 6 21.53 -2.02 20.93
CA HIS A 6 20.44 -1.31 21.61
C HIS A 6 20.89 -0.06 22.42
N ASN A 7 22.17 0.04 22.77
CA ASN A 7 22.74 1.19 23.48
C ASN A 7 23.19 2.33 22.55
N MET A 8 23.08 2.17 21.23
CA MET A 8 23.40 3.23 20.26
C MET A 8 22.25 4.24 20.17
N THR A 9 22.60 5.51 19.97
CA THR A 9 21.64 6.57 19.70
C THR A 9 21.26 6.57 18.22
N LEU A 10 19.96 6.45 17.92
CA LEU A 10 19.45 6.42 16.56
C LEU A 10 18.70 7.70 16.20
N LYS A 11 18.86 8.14 14.94
CA LYS A 11 17.95 9.13 14.34
C LYS A 11 16.77 8.48 13.63
N GLY A 12 16.90 7.25 13.17
CA GLY A 12 15.87 6.53 12.43
C GLY A 12 16.32 5.15 11.99
N VAL A 13 15.40 4.37 11.43
CA VAL A 13 15.64 3.04 10.88
C VAL A 13 15.13 2.97 9.44
N ILE A 14 15.79 2.17 8.60
CA ILE A 14 15.28 1.74 7.30
C ILE A 14 15.21 0.21 7.30
N TRP A 15 14.06 -0.34 6.91
CA TRP A 15 13.78 -1.77 6.90
C TRP A 15 13.28 -2.23 5.52
N TYR A 16 13.88 -3.29 4.97
CA TYR A 16 13.36 -3.94 3.76
C TYR A 16 13.35 -5.45 3.99
N GLN A 17 12.20 -5.95 4.38
CA GLN A 17 11.92 -7.38 4.53
C GLN A 17 10.40 -7.59 4.45
N GLY A 18 10.03 -8.82 4.11
CA GLY A 18 8.67 -9.36 4.21
C GLY A 18 8.47 -10.54 3.26
N GLU A 19 9.40 -10.76 2.33
CA GLU A 19 9.31 -11.77 1.28
C GLU A 19 9.09 -13.17 1.83
N ALA A 20 9.85 -13.57 2.86
CA ALA A 20 9.67 -14.89 3.49
C ALA A 20 8.34 -15.00 4.26
N ASN A 21 7.72 -13.89 4.66
CA ASN A 21 6.47 -13.93 5.41
C ASN A 21 5.27 -14.39 4.59
N ILE A 22 5.41 -14.47 3.26
CA ILE A 22 4.37 -15.08 2.39
C ILE A 22 4.08 -16.52 2.81
N ASP A 23 5.12 -17.26 3.22
CA ASP A 23 5.03 -18.67 3.64
C ASP A 23 5.03 -18.82 5.17
N PHE A 24 5.47 -17.78 5.89
CA PHE A 24 5.61 -17.79 7.35
C PHE A 24 4.88 -16.63 8.01
N ASN A 25 3.73 -16.93 8.63
CA ASN A 25 2.92 -15.99 9.43
C ASN A 25 2.34 -14.80 8.63
N ARG A 26 2.03 -15.00 7.35
CA ARG A 26 1.42 -13.98 6.46
C ARG A 26 0.27 -13.24 7.13
N ASP A 27 -0.72 -13.98 7.60
CA ASP A 27 -1.97 -13.42 8.16
C ASP A 27 -1.77 -12.71 9.50
N LEU A 28 -0.60 -12.88 10.13
CA LEU A 28 -0.22 -12.18 11.37
C LEU A 28 0.67 -10.97 11.11
N TYR A 29 1.13 -10.75 9.86
CA TYR A 29 2.14 -9.75 9.56
C TYR A 29 1.65 -8.32 9.83
N ASN A 30 0.34 -8.07 9.67
CA ASN A 30 -0.33 -6.83 10.04
C ASN A 30 -0.29 -6.51 11.54
N CYS A 31 0.05 -7.50 12.37
CA CYS A 31 0.23 -7.37 13.81
C CYS A 31 1.71 -7.41 14.18
N THR A 32 2.48 -8.35 13.63
CA THR A 32 3.87 -8.54 14.01
C THR A 32 4.77 -7.42 13.50
N PHE A 33 4.50 -6.82 12.33
CA PHE A 33 5.34 -5.73 11.82
C PHE A 33 5.18 -4.42 12.63
N PRO A 34 3.96 -3.95 12.94
CA PRO A 34 3.79 -2.85 13.90
C PRO A 34 4.39 -3.15 15.28
N ALA A 35 4.26 -4.39 15.77
CA ALA A 35 4.85 -4.79 17.04
C ALA A 35 6.38 -4.73 17.01
N LEU A 36 7.03 -5.13 15.91
CA LEU A 36 8.47 -4.99 15.72
C LEU A 36 8.92 -3.52 15.79
N ILE A 37 8.17 -2.62 15.15
CA ILE A 37 8.48 -1.18 15.17
C ILE A 37 8.41 -0.64 16.60
N GLU A 38 7.36 -0.99 17.34
CA GLU A 38 7.19 -0.55 18.73
C GLU A 38 8.25 -1.16 19.66
N ASP A 39 8.56 -2.44 19.50
CA ASP A 39 9.60 -3.13 20.27
C ASP A 39 10.97 -2.46 20.07
N TRP A 40 11.33 -2.12 18.83
CA TRP A 40 12.59 -1.45 18.54
C TRP A 40 12.61 -0.02 19.10
N ARG A 41 11.50 0.72 18.97
CA ARG A 41 11.33 2.04 19.58
C ARG A 41 11.56 2.00 21.08
N GLN A 42 10.95 1.06 21.77
CA GLN A 42 11.15 0.86 23.19
C GLN A 42 12.60 0.45 23.52
N THR A 43 13.12 -0.55 22.82
CA THR A 43 14.44 -1.13 23.08
C THR A 43 15.55 -0.11 22.93
N PHE A 44 15.57 0.65 21.83
CA PHE A 44 16.60 1.68 21.61
C PHE A 44 16.40 2.91 22.50
N HIS A 45 15.16 3.32 22.79
CA HIS A 45 14.91 4.40 23.75
C HIS A 45 15.46 4.04 25.14
N LEU A 46 15.18 2.83 25.64
CA LEU A 46 15.67 2.38 26.94
C LEU A 46 17.19 2.16 26.94
N GLY A 47 17.73 1.45 25.95
CA GLY A 47 19.15 1.12 25.86
C GLY A 47 20.05 2.34 25.73
N SER A 48 19.63 3.33 24.93
CA SER A 48 20.33 4.61 24.81
C SER A 48 20.05 5.58 25.97
N GLN A 49 19.42 5.12 27.06
CA GLN A 49 19.08 5.92 28.25
C GLN A 49 18.28 7.19 27.91
N GLY A 50 17.33 7.06 26.97
CA GLY A 50 16.47 8.13 26.52
C GLY A 50 17.05 9.05 25.45
N GLN A 51 18.28 8.83 24.99
CA GLN A 51 18.89 9.65 23.92
C GLN A 51 18.25 9.41 22.54
N THR A 52 17.80 8.19 22.27
CA THR A 52 16.97 7.90 21.10
C THR A 52 15.53 8.32 21.40
N GLU A 53 14.94 9.15 20.55
CA GLU A 53 13.55 9.57 20.64
C GLU A 53 12.60 8.36 20.73
N ARG A 54 11.62 8.39 21.66
CA ARG A 54 10.70 7.25 21.86
C ARG A 54 9.97 6.85 20.59
N LEU A 55 9.52 7.83 19.81
CA LEU A 55 8.86 7.61 18.52
C LEU A 55 9.81 7.98 17.39
N PHE A 56 11.05 7.48 17.38
CA PHE A 56 11.98 7.79 16.29
C PHE A 56 11.43 7.33 14.91
N PRO A 57 11.78 8.04 13.82
CA PRO A 57 11.34 7.74 12.46
C PRO A 57 11.67 6.31 12.01
N PHE A 58 10.66 5.62 11.45
CA PHE A 58 10.83 4.27 10.91
C PHE A 58 10.46 4.22 9.43
N GLY A 59 11.44 4.01 8.56
CA GLY A 59 11.25 3.85 7.13
C GLY A 59 11.19 2.38 6.74
N PHE A 60 10.31 2.01 5.81
CA PHE A 60 10.35 0.68 5.21
C PHE A 60 10.07 0.68 3.71
N VAL A 61 10.43 -0.42 3.05
CA VAL A 61 10.16 -0.63 1.62
C VAL A 61 8.99 -1.58 1.47
N GLN A 62 7.95 -1.15 0.76
CA GLN A 62 6.89 -2.05 0.33
C GLN A 62 7.46 -3.10 -0.60
N LEU A 63 7.10 -4.37 -0.43
CA LEU A 63 7.63 -5.44 -1.28
C LEU A 63 7.44 -5.13 -2.76
N SER A 64 8.49 -5.39 -3.55
CA SER A 64 8.46 -5.23 -5.00
C SER A 64 7.62 -6.32 -5.69
N ALA A 65 7.62 -6.31 -7.02
CA ALA A 65 6.98 -7.36 -7.82
C ALA A 65 7.81 -8.65 -7.80
N VAL A 66 7.13 -9.78 -7.87
CA VAL A 66 7.75 -11.11 -8.00
C VAL A 66 7.01 -11.89 -9.08
N LEU A 67 7.74 -12.72 -9.83
CA LEU A 67 7.11 -13.70 -10.72
C LEU A 67 6.53 -14.82 -9.87
N SER A 68 5.30 -15.23 -10.17
CA SER A 68 4.68 -16.42 -9.60
C SER A 68 4.22 -17.32 -10.74
N ASP A 69 4.40 -18.63 -10.57
CA ASP A 69 3.92 -19.65 -11.49
C ASP A 69 2.48 -20.08 -11.16
N GLU A 70 1.91 -19.57 -10.07
CA GLU A 70 0.53 -19.82 -9.67
C GLU A 70 -0.42 -18.78 -10.27
N ASP A 71 -1.45 -19.26 -10.98
CA ASP A 71 -2.58 -18.42 -11.37
C ASP A 71 -3.27 -17.91 -10.10
N SER A 72 -3.49 -16.58 -10.00
CA SER A 72 -4.18 -15.90 -8.90
C SER A 72 -3.53 -15.99 -7.50
N ASP A 73 -2.21 -15.81 -7.43
CA ASP A 73 -1.46 -15.71 -6.16
C ASP A 73 -1.62 -14.33 -5.48
N ASP A 74 -2.42 -14.28 -4.42
CA ASP A 74 -2.65 -13.09 -3.61
C ASP A 74 -1.68 -12.94 -2.42
N ARG A 75 -0.71 -13.85 -2.21
CA ARG A 75 0.16 -13.83 -1.02
C ARG A 75 1.03 -12.59 -0.95
N PHE A 76 1.66 -12.20 -2.06
CA PHE A 76 2.51 -11.01 -2.11
C PHE A 76 1.75 -9.70 -1.91
N PRO A 77 0.63 -9.43 -2.62
CA PRO A 77 -0.16 -8.23 -2.36
C PRO A 77 -0.74 -8.20 -0.93
N GLN A 78 -1.08 -9.35 -0.33
CA GLN A 78 -1.45 -9.42 1.10
C GLN A 78 -0.32 -8.95 2.00
N ILE A 79 0.94 -9.39 1.80
CA ILE A 79 2.07 -8.87 2.58
C ILE A 79 2.25 -7.36 2.36
N ARG A 80 2.14 -6.85 1.13
CA ARG A 80 2.23 -5.40 0.85
C ARG A 80 1.17 -4.61 1.63
N TRP A 81 -0.02 -5.15 1.78
CA TRP A 81 -1.11 -4.57 2.57
C TRP A 81 -0.81 -4.64 4.07
N HIS A 82 -0.42 -5.82 4.56
CA HIS A 82 -0.04 -6.06 5.96
C HIS A 82 1.15 -5.21 6.43
N GLN A 83 2.08 -4.85 5.53
CA GLN A 83 3.18 -3.91 5.81
C GLN A 83 2.68 -2.52 6.29
N THR A 84 1.43 -2.16 5.97
CA THR A 84 0.80 -0.90 6.38
C THR A 84 -0.16 -1.06 7.56
N ALA A 85 -0.16 -2.22 8.23
CA ALA A 85 -1.13 -2.61 9.24
C ALA A 85 -2.59 -2.61 8.72
N ASP A 86 -2.76 -2.98 7.45
CA ASP A 86 -4.04 -3.07 6.73
C ASP A 86 -4.77 -1.74 6.52
N VAL A 87 -4.00 -0.67 6.32
CA VAL A 87 -4.53 0.69 6.12
C VAL A 87 -4.23 1.24 4.72
N GLY A 88 -3.21 0.72 4.05
CA GLY A 88 -2.77 1.15 2.70
C GLY A 88 -1.75 2.28 2.68
N TYR A 89 -1.58 2.98 3.80
CA TYR A 89 -0.64 4.08 3.92
C TYR A 89 0.01 4.14 5.31
N VAL A 90 1.17 4.82 5.38
CA VAL A 90 1.86 5.19 6.62
C VAL A 90 2.40 6.63 6.49
N PRO A 91 2.41 7.45 7.54
CA PRO A 91 2.06 7.09 8.92
C PRO A 91 0.55 6.87 9.10
N ASN A 92 0.18 6.03 10.06
CA ASN A 92 -1.21 5.80 10.46
C ASN A 92 -1.29 5.62 11.98
N ARG A 93 -2.51 5.43 12.53
CA ARG A 93 -2.71 5.32 14.00
C ARG A 93 -1.89 4.20 14.66
N ARG A 94 -1.63 3.09 13.96
CA ARG A 94 -0.84 1.96 14.48
C ARG A 94 0.66 2.15 14.28
N MET A 95 1.06 2.98 13.33
CA MET A 95 2.46 3.21 12.93
C MET A 95 2.74 4.72 12.77
N PRO A 96 2.74 5.49 13.87
CA PRO A 96 3.06 6.92 13.82
C PRO A 96 4.54 7.11 13.48
N ASN A 97 4.89 8.26 12.91
CA ASN A 97 6.27 8.62 12.53
C ASN A 97 6.95 7.55 11.65
N THR A 98 6.19 6.98 10.71
CA THR A 98 6.64 5.94 9.78
C THR A 98 6.48 6.43 8.36
N PHE A 99 7.38 6.03 7.46
CA PHE A 99 7.31 6.32 6.04
C PHE A 99 7.60 5.06 5.21
N MET A 100 7.05 5.01 4.00
CA MET A 100 7.14 3.84 3.12
C MET A 100 7.62 4.23 1.73
N ALA A 101 8.56 3.47 1.18
CA ALA A 101 8.86 3.49 -0.24
C ALA A 101 8.05 2.42 -0.96
N VAL A 102 7.10 2.83 -1.81
CA VAL A 102 6.43 1.92 -2.75
C VAL A 102 7.49 1.38 -3.72
N ALA A 103 7.53 0.06 -3.96
CA ALA A 103 8.49 -0.56 -4.88
C ALA A 103 7.88 -1.57 -5.84
N MET A 104 6.54 -1.73 -5.85
CA MET A 104 5.86 -2.72 -6.70
C MET A 104 6.01 -2.45 -8.20
N ASP A 105 6.30 -1.22 -8.62
CA ASP A 105 6.58 -0.83 -10.01
C ASP A 105 8.06 -0.96 -10.39
N LEU A 106 8.92 -1.52 -9.53
CA LEU A 106 10.36 -1.64 -9.76
C LEU A 106 10.80 -3.09 -10.06
N GLY A 107 9.85 -3.98 -10.37
CA GLY A 107 10.12 -5.36 -10.72
C GLY A 107 11.03 -5.49 -11.93
N ASP A 108 11.84 -6.56 -11.97
CA ASP A 108 12.70 -6.88 -13.11
C ASP A 108 12.71 -8.38 -13.43
N ARG A 109 12.05 -8.74 -14.54
CA ARG A 109 11.92 -10.14 -14.99
C ARG A 109 13.26 -10.73 -15.39
N THR A 110 14.21 -9.87 -15.77
CA THR A 110 15.54 -10.23 -16.28
C THR A 110 16.62 -10.15 -15.21
N SER A 111 16.25 -9.93 -13.94
CA SER A 111 17.21 -9.89 -12.85
C SER A 111 17.98 -11.22 -12.78
N PRO A 112 19.32 -11.21 -12.84
CA PRO A 112 20.12 -12.44 -12.77
C PRO A 112 20.09 -13.07 -11.36
N PHE A 113 19.52 -12.38 -10.39
CA PHE A 113 19.37 -12.85 -9.02
C PHE A 113 17.96 -13.39 -8.75
N GLY A 114 17.07 -13.38 -9.74
CA GLY A 114 15.64 -13.72 -9.59
C GLY A 114 14.78 -12.47 -9.45
N SER A 115 13.52 -12.59 -9.90
CA SER A 115 12.56 -11.48 -9.98
C SER A 115 12.26 -10.82 -8.64
N ILE A 116 12.39 -11.56 -7.55
CA ILE A 116 12.21 -11.09 -6.17
C ILE A 116 13.25 -10.03 -5.75
N HIS A 117 14.37 -9.92 -6.47
CA HIS A 117 15.43 -8.96 -6.20
C HIS A 117 15.44 -7.83 -7.27
N PRO A 118 14.70 -6.73 -7.06
CA PRO A 118 14.70 -5.61 -8.00
C PRO A 118 16.09 -4.95 -8.05
N ARG A 119 16.61 -4.71 -9.26
CA ARG A 119 17.94 -4.12 -9.47
C ARG A 119 17.98 -2.61 -9.22
N ASP A 120 16.89 -1.89 -9.46
CA ASP A 120 16.82 -0.43 -9.24
C ASP A 120 16.67 -0.09 -7.74
N LYS A 121 17.74 -0.36 -6.98
CA LYS A 121 17.83 0.03 -5.57
C LYS A 121 17.99 1.53 -5.37
N GLN A 122 18.42 2.27 -6.40
CA GLN A 122 18.55 3.72 -6.36
C GLN A 122 17.18 4.40 -6.25
N THR A 123 16.19 3.97 -7.03
CA THR A 123 14.82 4.50 -6.92
C THR A 123 14.18 4.12 -5.58
N VAL A 124 14.43 2.90 -5.07
CA VAL A 124 14.01 2.52 -3.70
C VAL A 124 14.59 3.48 -2.66
N ALA A 125 15.90 3.71 -2.71
CA ALA A 125 16.59 4.60 -1.78
C ALA A 125 16.11 6.05 -1.91
N TYR A 126 15.84 6.53 -3.13
CA TYR A 126 15.30 7.86 -3.37
C TYR A 126 13.91 8.05 -2.74
N ARG A 127 13.02 7.07 -2.88
CA ARG A 127 11.67 7.11 -2.28
C ARG A 127 11.73 7.09 -0.75
N LEU A 128 12.63 6.30 -0.16
CA LEU A 128 12.90 6.33 1.28
C LEU A 128 13.47 7.69 1.72
N HIS A 129 14.36 8.27 0.93
CA HIS A 129 14.96 9.57 1.22
C HIS A 129 13.91 10.69 1.24
N LEU A 130 12.94 10.69 0.32
CA LEU A 130 11.81 11.62 0.37
C LEU A 130 11.01 11.46 1.66
N GLY A 131 10.70 10.23 2.06
CA GLY A 131 10.02 9.93 3.31
C GLY A 131 10.80 10.40 4.54
N ALA A 132 12.11 10.18 4.56
CA ALA A 132 12.97 10.67 5.63
C ALA A 132 12.95 12.21 5.72
N ARG A 133 13.07 12.92 4.60
CA ARG A 133 13.01 14.40 4.58
C ARG A 133 11.68 14.92 5.13
N ALA A 134 10.56 14.36 4.68
CA ALA A 134 9.24 14.78 5.12
C ALA A 134 8.96 14.42 6.58
N VAL A 135 9.23 13.18 6.98
CA VAL A 135 8.82 12.61 8.28
C VAL A 135 9.90 12.75 9.35
N ALA A 136 11.16 12.43 9.05
CA ALA A 136 12.26 12.47 10.01
C ALA A 136 12.86 13.88 10.20
N TYR A 137 12.82 14.71 9.16
CA TYR A 137 13.40 16.05 9.15
C TYR A 137 12.37 17.18 9.03
N GLY A 138 11.07 16.86 8.92
CA GLY A 138 9.99 17.83 9.06
C GLY A 138 9.75 18.74 7.85
N GLU A 139 10.14 18.33 6.65
CA GLU A 139 9.86 19.07 5.41
C GLU A 139 8.37 18.94 5.00
N LYS A 140 7.51 19.76 5.61
CA LYS A 140 6.04 19.63 5.54
C LYS A 140 5.41 19.72 4.14
N THR A 141 6.05 20.40 3.19
CA THR A 141 5.50 20.60 1.84
C THR A 141 6.04 19.61 0.82
N LEU A 142 6.91 18.67 1.24
CA LEU A 142 7.51 17.69 0.36
C LEU A 142 6.54 16.52 0.11
N THR A 143 6.17 16.30 -1.15
CA THR A 143 5.43 15.10 -1.57
C THR A 143 6.35 13.88 -1.49
N PHE A 144 6.04 12.94 -0.59
CA PHE A 144 6.81 11.70 -0.41
C PHE A 144 5.98 10.41 -0.57
N GLN A 145 4.67 10.54 -0.76
CA GLN A 145 3.75 9.45 -1.03
C GLN A 145 3.17 9.58 -2.44
N GLY A 146 2.79 8.45 -3.03
CA GLY A 146 1.94 8.46 -4.21
C GLY A 146 0.49 8.75 -3.86
N PRO A 147 -0.37 8.93 -4.88
CA PRO A 147 -1.78 9.23 -4.67
C PRO A 147 -2.54 7.98 -4.19
N LEU A 148 -3.33 8.15 -3.13
CA LEU A 148 -4.28 7.18 -2.62
C LEU A 148 -5.68 7.82 -2.63
N PRO A 149 -6.76 7.09 -2.99
CA PRO A 149 -8.09 7.68 -2.96
C PRO A 149 -8.52 8.04 -1.53
N GLU A 150 -9.13 9.21 -1.39
CA GLU A 150 -9.77 9.72 -0.16
C GLU A 150 -11.27 9.42 -0.14
N LYS A 151 -11.86 9.16 -1.30
CA LYS A 151 -13.28 8.81 -1.38
C LYS A 151 -13.51 7.85 -2.53
N ILE A 152 -14.38 6.86 -2.30
CA ILE A 152 -14.80 5.93 -3.34
C ILE A 152 -16.31 5.81 -3.31
N GLU A 153 -16.96 6.16 -4.42
CA GLU A 153 -18.42 6.26 -4.52
C GLU A 153 -18.96 5.30 -5.57
N LEU A 154 -19.99 4.54 -5.20
CA LEU A 154 -20.73 3.69 -6.10
C LEU A 154 -21.85 4.47 -6.80
N LEU A 155 -21.69 4.69 -8.10
CA LEU A 155 -22.67 5.32 -8.98
C LEU A 155 -23.39 4.22 -9.78
N ALA A 156 -24.21 3.44 -9.08
CA ALA A 156 -24.85 2.24 -9.61
C ALA A 156 -25.75 2.52 -10.83
N ASP A 157 -26.44 3.67 -10.85
CA ASP A 157 -27.26 4.16 -11.96
C ASP A 157 -26.46 4.39 -13.24
N LYS A 158 -25.16 4.69 -13.10
CA LYS A 158 -24.23 4.92 -14.21
C LYS A 158 -23.35 3.70 -14.51
N GLY A 159 -23.41 2.66 -13.69
CA GLY A 159 -22.51 1.51 -13.77
C GLY A 159 -21.04 1.90 -13.55
N LEU A 160 -20.77 2.86 -12.66
CA LEU A 160 -19.42 3.36 -12.36
C LEU A 160 -19.06 3.31 -10.88
N LEU A 161 -17.76 3.19 -10.60
CA LEU A 161 -17.14 3.59 -9.34
C LEU A 161 -16.35 4.88 -9.55
N SER A 162 -16.55 5.88 -8.72
CA SER A 162 -15.81 7.15 -8.77
C SER A 162 -14.83 7.23 -7.60
N LEU A 163 -13.55 7.36 -7.91
CA LEU A 163 -12.47 7.55 -6.95
C LEU A 163 -12.06 9.03 -6.96
N THR A 164 -11.99 9.64 -5.78
CA THR A 164 -11.51 11.02 -5.59
C THR A 164 -10.22 10.99 -4.80
N TYR A 165 -9.23 11.76 -5.25
CA TYR A 165 -7.89 11.84 -4.66
C TYR A 165 -7.62 13.25 -4.12
N SER A 166 -7.08 13.32 -2.92
CA SER A 166 -6.59 14.58 -2.32
C SER A 166 -5.36 15.12 -3.06
N GLN A 167 -4.52 14.20 -3.55
CA GLN A 167 -3.36 14.49 -4.39
C GLN A 167 -3.74 14.55 -5.87
N GLN A 168 -2.93 15.25 -6.66
CA GLN A 168 -3.07 15.15 -8.12
C GLN A 168 -2.66 13.76 -8.60
N ILE A 169 -3.41 13.26 -9.59
CA ILE A 169 -3.12 12.02 -10.28
C ILE A 169 -2.81 12.29 -11.75
N GLU A 170 -1.96 11.43 -12.30
CA GLU A 170 -1.72 11.30 -13.73
C GLU A 170 -1.95 9.83 -14.11
N VAL A 171 -2.91 9.61 -15.01
CA VAL A 171 -3.12 8.31 -15.64
C VAL A 171 -2.16 8.21 -16.82
N GLN A 172 -0.98 7.61 -16.60
CA GLN A 172 0.06 7.50 -17.62
C GLN A 172 -0.30 6.50 -18.73
N ARG A 173 -1.19 5.55 -18.43
CA ARG A 173 -1.70 4.58 -19.39
C ARG A 173 -3.05 4.04 -18.93
N GLN A 174 -3.88 3.67 -19.91
CA GLN A 174 -5.07 2.87 -19.65
C GLN A 174 -4.67 1.45 -19.27
N ASP A 175 -5.40 0.89 -18.33
CA ASP A 175 -5.27 -0.49 -17.87
C ASP A 175 -6.65 -1.06 -17.59
N HIS A 176 -6.86 -2.33 -17.96
CA HIS A 176 -8.15 -2.99 -17.88
C HIS A 176 -8.22 -4.04 -16.76
N GLU A 177 -7.12 -4.33 -16.07
CA GLU A 177 -7.00 -5.47 -15.14
C GLU A 177 -6.47 -5.07 -13.76
N ILE A 178 -5.71 -3.97 -13.63
CA ILE A 178 -5.08 -3.59 -12.36
C ILE A 178 -6.07 -3.21 -11.24
N PHE A 179 -7.27 -2.80 -11.62
CA PHE A 179 -8.37 -2.54 -10.72
C PHE A 179 -9.33 -3.72 -10.78
N GLU A 180 -9.72 -4.21 -9.62
CA GLU A 180 -10.66 -5.32 -9.50
C GLU A 180 -11.74 -5.00 -8.48
N ILE A 181 -12.97 -5.39 -8.79
CA ILE A 181 -14.10 -5.31 -7.88
C ILE A 181 -14.48 -6.70 -7.39
N SER A 182 -14.83 -6.81 -6.12
CA SER A 182 -15.47 -8.02 -5.59
C SER A 182 -16.95 -7.97 -5.94
N CYS A 183 -17.33 -8.75 -6.94
CA CYS A 183 -18.71 -8.87 -7.40
C CYS A 183 -19.40 -10.06 -6.73
N CYS A 184 -20.38 -9.78 -5.86
CA CYS A 184 -21.10 -10.78 -5.09
C CYS A 184 -22.50 -11.03 -5.68
N GLY A 185 -22.75 -12.29 -6.05
CA GLY A 185 -24.10 -12.81 -6.29
C GLY A 185 -24.68 -13.47 -5.03
N ASP A 186 -25.69 -14.33 -5.20
CA ASP A 186 -26.45 -14.92 -4.08
C ASP A 186 -25.62 -15.77 -3.12
N HIS A 187 -24.53 -16.38 -3.59
CA HIS A 187 -23.77 -17.38 -2.81
C HIS A 187 -22.24 -17.24 -2.87
N GLN A 188 -21.71 -16.36 -3.72
CA GLN A 188 -20.26 -16.24 -3.89
C GLN A 188 -19.89 -14.85 -4.41
N CYS A 189 -18.70 -14.40 -4.00
CA CYS A 189 -18.05 -13.22 -4.53
C CYS A 189 -16.89 -13.64 -5.42
N LYS A 190 -16.68 -12.90 -6.51
CA LYS A 190 -15.53 -13.08 -7.41
C LYS A 190 -14.88 -11.74 -7.67
N TRP A 191 -13.56 -11.71 -7.68
CA TRP A 191 -12.81 -10.56 -8.17
C TRP A 191 -12.93 -10.51 -9.69
N LEU A 192 -13.42 -9.39 -10.19
CA LEU A 192 -13.58 -9.12 -11.62
C LEU A 192 -12.85 -7.84 -11.98
N PRO A 193 -12.22 -7.75 -13.15
CA PRO A 193 -11.62 -6.50 -13.61
C PRO A 193 -12.64 -5.35 -13.65
N ALA A 194 -12.18 -4.17 -13.23
CA ALA A 194 -12.91 -2.91 -13.25
C ALA A 194 -12.15 -1.88 -14.10
N PRO A 195 -12.30 -1.92 -15.44
CA PRO A 195 -11.52 -1.09 -16.34
C PRO A 195 -11.63 0.41 -16.06
N MET A 196 -10.54 1.13 -16.24
CA MET A 196 -10.56 2.60 -16.22
C MET A 196 -11.48 3.14 -17.32
N ASN A 197 -12.25 4.18 -17.01
CA ASN A 197 -13.19 4.82 -17.92
C ASN A 197 -12.77 6.26 -18.22
N THR A 198 -13.08 7.20 -17.32
CA THR A 198 -12.70 8.60 -17.44
C THR A 198 -11.81 9.02 -16.28
N SER A 199 -10.91 9.95 -16.54
CA SER A 199 -10.00 10.48 -15.53
C SER A 199 -9.83 11.98 -15.65
N SER A 200 -9.61 12.64 -14.52
CA SER A 200 -9.17 14.02 -14.42
C SER A 200 -7.90 14.11 -13.57
N THR A 201 -7.48 15.31 -13.21
CA THR A 201 -6.32 15.52 -12.33
C THR A 201 -6.55 15.07 -10.88
N GLN A 202 -7.79 14.78 -10.47
CA GLN A 202 -8.10 14.35 -9.09
C GLN A 202 -9.16 13.25 -9.00
N THR A 203 -9.72 12.81 -10.12
CA THR A 203 -10.76 11.78 -10.14
C THR A 203 -10.48 10.70 -11.16
N LEU A 204 -10.88 9.47 -10.84
CA LEU A 204 -10.84 8.33 -11.74
C LEU A 204 -12.17 7.58 -11.63
N ALA A 205 -12.86 7.42 -12.76
CA ALA A 205 -14.03 6.57 -12.87
C ALA A 205 -13.63 5.19 -13.40
N LEU A 206 -14.13 4.14 -12.76
CA LEU A 206 -13.97 2.75 -13.18
C LEU A 206 -15.31 2.20 -13.64
N SER A 207 -15.30 1.39 -14.70
CA SER A 207 -16.49 0.67 -15.15
C SER A 207 -16.72 -0.56 -14.29
N ILE A 208 -17.96 -0.74 -13.82
CA ILE A 208 -18.39 -1.94 -13.08
C ILE A 208 -19.40 -2.79 -13.86
N SER A 209 -19.53 -2.53 -15.17
CA SER A 209 -20.45 -3.26 -16.06
C SER A 209 -20.19 -4.77 -16.13
N SER A 210 -19.00 -5.22 -15.74
CA SER A 210 -18.63 -6.63 -15.62
C SER A 210 -19.32 -7.33 -14.44
N CYS A 211 -19.87 -6.59 -13.48
CA CYS A 211 -20.50 -7.14 -12.28
C CYS A 211 -22.04 -7.18 -12.42
N PRO A 212 -22.65 -8.37 -12.59
CA PRO A 212 -24.11 -8.50 -12.59
C PRO A 212 -24.72 -8.49 -11.17
N GLY A 213 -23.90 -8.53 -10.12
CA GLY A 213 -24.31 -8.60 -8.71
C GLY A 213 -24.05 -7.32 -7.93
N ALA A 214 -23.90 -7.45 -6.62
CA ALA A 214 -23.53 -6.34 -5.75
C ALA A 214 -22.01 -6.18 -5.68
N VAL A 215 -21.51 -4.96 -5.86
CA VAL A 215 -20.10 -4.62 -5.63
C VAL A 215 -19.86 -4.54 -4.12
N ALA A 216 -19.01 -5.42 -3.59
CA ALA A 216 -18.70 -5.52 -2.16
C ALA A 216 -17.32 -4.96 -1.79
N ALA A 217 -16.40 -4.84 -2.73
CA ALA A 217 -15.09 -4.25 -2.51
C ALA A 217 -14.45 -3.79 -3.81
N LEU A 218 -13.43 -2.93 -3.71
CA LEU A 218 -12.53 -2.51 -4.77
C LEU A 218 -11.09 -2.72 -4.32
N ARG A 219 -10.23 -3.23 -5.20
CA ARG A 219 -8.78 -3.28 -4.97
C ARG A 219 -8.00 -2.76 -6.18
N TYR A 220 -6.79 -2.28 -5.92
CA TYR A 220 -5.85 -1.76 -6.92
C TYR A 220 -4.49 -2.41 -6.76
N ALA A 221 -3.87 -2.79 -7.89
CA ALA A 221 -2.53 -3.37 -7.96
C ALA A 221 -2.36 -4.62 -7.08
N TRP A 222 -3.41 -5.43 -7.00
CA TRP A 222 -3.50 -6.61 -6.13
C TRP A 222 -3.00 -7.89 -6.82
N ALA A 223 -1.79 -7.83 -7.38
CA ALA A 223 -1.15 -8.97 -8.02
C ALA A 223 0.32 -9.08 -7.56
N THR A 224 0.91 -10.27 -7.68
CA THR A 224 2.37 -10.47 -7.49
C THR A 224 3.19 -9.54 -8.40
N TRP A 225 2.71 -9.30 -9.61
CA TRP A 225 3.30 -8.41 -10.62
C TRP A 225 2.25 -7.43 -11.20
N PRO A 226 1.96 -6.31 -10.52
CA PRO A 226 0.84 -5.45 -10.90
C PRO A 226 1.10 -4.60 -12.16
N CYS A 227 2.37 -4.33 -12.48
CA CYS A 227 2.75 -3.55 -13.64
C CYS A 227 4.22 -3.78 -14.01
N GLU A 228 4.57 -3.46 -15.26
CA GLU A 228 5.98 -3.47 -15.70
C GLU A 228 6.79 -2.32 -15.08
N TYR A 229 8.12 -2.45 -15.14
CA TYR A 229 9.07 -1.48 -14.58
C TYR A 229 8.70 -0.03 -14.95
N LYS A 230 8.38 0.78 -13.93
CA LYS A 230 7.93 2.19 -14.01
C LYS A 230 6.78 2.41 -15.00
N ARG A 231 5.87 1.44 -15.11
CA ARG A 231 4.74 1.42 -16.04
C ARG A 231 3.43 1.04 -15.36
N CYS A 232 3.30 1.33 -14.07
CA CYS A 232 2.00 1.38 -13.42
C CYS A 232 1.14 2.50 -14.06
N PRO A 233 -0.18 2.47 -13.94
CA PRO A 233 -1.02 3.46 -14.59
C PRO A 233 -1.13 4.76 -13.80
N LEU A 234 -1.03 4.72 -12.48
CA LEU A 234 -1.28 5.87 -11.62
C LEU A 234 -0.02 6.36 -10.91
N TYR A 235 0.33 7.62 -11.20
CA TYR A 235 1.42 8.33 -10.58
C TYR A 235 0.99 9.72 -10.13
N HIS A 236 1.71 10.29 -9.16
CA HIS A 236 1.64 11.72 -8.90
C HIS A 236 2.44 12.48 -9.98
N PRO A 237 1.87 13.49 -10.67
CA PRO A 237 2.47 14.09 -11.88
C PRO A 237 3.83 14.76 -11.67
N LYS A 238 4.09 15.35 -10.48
CA LYS A 238 5.34 16.09 -10.21
C LYS A 238 6.44 15.26 -9.55
N SER A 239 6.09 14.43 -8.56
CA SER A 239 7.05 13.60 -7.82
C SER A 239 7.33 12.26 -8.50
N SER A 240 6.52 11.88 -9.49
CA SER A 240 6.58 10.59 -10.18
C SER A 240 6.52 9.38 -9.22
N LEU A 241 5.81 9.56 -8.09
CA LEU A 241 5.57 8.51 -7.10
C LEU A 241 4.34 7.69 -7.50
N PRO A 242 4.43 6.35 -7.56
CA PRO A 242 3.31 5.49 -7.93
C PRO A 242 2.26 5.46 -6.82
N ALA A 243 0.98 5.35 -7.19
CA ALA A 243 -0.07 5.00 -6.25
C ALA A 243 0.26 3.66 -5.57
N PRO A 244 0.19 3.54 -4.23
CA PRO A 244 0.35 2.25 -3.55
C PRO A 244 -0.84 1.32 -3.83
N PRO A 245 -0.68 -0.01 -3.65
CA PRO A 245 -1.79 -0.93 -3.70
C PRO A 245 -2.75 -0.66 -2.55
N PHE A 246 -4.05 -0.85 -2.78
CA PHE A 246 -5.07 -0.71 -1.76
C PHE A 246 -6.23 -1.66 -1.96
N ILE A 247 -7.01 -1.85 -0.89
CA ILE A 247 -8.32 -2.51 -0.91
C ILE A 247 -9.30 -1.71 -0.05
N ALA A 248 -10.53 -1.57 -0.52
CA ALA A 248 -11.62 -0.89 0.17
C ALA A 248 -12.88 -1.76 0.12
N PHE A 249 -13.57 -1.89 1.26
CA PHE A 249 -14.78 -2.69 1.38
C PHE A 249 -16.03 -1.79 1.42
N TYR A 250 -17.07 -2.19 0.69
CA TYR A 250 -18.40 -1.60 0.77
C TYR A 250 -19.24 -2.45 1.72
N CYS A 251 -19.44 -1.97 2.94
CA CYS A 251 -20.40 -2.58 3.83
C CYS A 251 -21.82 -2.27 3.34
N LYS A 252 -22.66 -3.31 3.20
CA LYS A 252 -24.11 -3.08 3.28
C LYS A 252 -24.41 -2.66 4.72
N PRO A 253 -25.19 -1.60 4.96
CA PRO A 253 -25.74 -1.38 6.29
C PRO A 253 -26.71 -2.53 6.58
N ASP A 254 -26.30 -3.49 7.42
CA ASP A 254 -27.23 -4.48 7.96
C ASP A 254 -28.20 -3.78 8.91
N ALA A 255 -29.49 -4.10 8.78
CA ALA A 255 -30.59 -3.44 9.48
C ALA A 255 -30.58 -3.57 11.02
N TRP A 256 -29.57 -4.22 11.62
CA TRP A 256 -29.55 -4.58 13.04
C TRP A 256 -28.23 -4.37 13.79
N THR A 257 -27.21 -3.79 13.16
CA THR A 257 -25.93 -3.48 13.85
C THR A 257 -25.60 -2.00 13.72
N SER A 258 -25.35 -1.36 14.86
CA SER A 258 -24.98 0.05 15.00
C SER A 258 -23.91 0.47 13.98
N GLN A 259 -24.16 1.61 13.32
CA GLN A 259 -23.36 2.32 12.31
C GLN A 259 -21.84 2.50 12.58
N GLN A 260 -21.33 2.05 13.72
CA GLN A 260 -19.99 2.37 14.21
C GLN A 260 -18.85 1.58 13.55
N GLY A 261 -19.14 0.60 12.69
CA GLY A 261 -18.13 -0.22 12.00
C GLY A 261 -17.75 0.24 10.58
N CYS A 262 -18.42 1.26 10.03
CA CYS A 262 -18.26 1.66 8.62
C CYS A 262 -17.45 2.95 8.41
N ASP A 263 -17.24 3.75 9.45
CA ASP A 263 -16.69 5.10 9.31
C ASP A 263 -15.15 5.18 9.32
N ASP A 264 -14.44 4.07 9.54
CA ASP A 264 -12.98 4.06 9.76
C ASP A 264 -12.14 3.61 8.54
N LEU A 265 -12.73 3.37 7.37
CA LEU A 265 -11.97 2.87 6.20
C LEU A 265 -11.52 3.93 5.20
N VAL A 266 -11.97 5.18 5.32
CA VAL A 266 -11.35 6.31 4.62
C VAL A 266 -11.52 7.61 5.44
N GLN A 267 -10.68 7.80 6.45
CA GLN A 267 -10.38 9.11 7.05
C GLN A 267 -8.88 9.29 7.22
#